data_AF-A0A8T3TIY1-F1
#
_entry.id   AF-A0A8T3TIY1-F1
#
_cell.length_a   1.000
_cell.length_b   1.000
_cell.length_c   1.000
_cell.angle_alpha   90.00
_cell.angle_beta   90.00
_cell.angle_gamma   90.00
#
_symmetry.space_group_name_H-M   'P 1'
#
loop_
_entity.id
_entity.type
_entity.pdbx_description
1 polymer ?
#
loop_
_entity_poly.entity_id
_entity_poly.type
_entity_poly.pdbx_seq_one_letter_code
_entity_poly.pdbx_strand_id
1 'polypeptide(L)'
;MTALTERMDAETLRRPLGEHWTIAASLVHMSYWDGFVAQRWTHANANGLHTPASFESLLEDLVNDTLTPLLLRVPAGETIAPALEAALAVNEIIAALSDERVAAVQREGRVRVLDRSIHRNEHLDEIEAALG
;
A
#
# COMPACT_ATOMS: atom_id res chain seq x y z
N MET A 1 -8.77 4.30 6.65
CA MET A 1 -8.80 2.87 6.28
C MET A 1 -9.67 2.03 7.22
N THR A 2 -9.35 1.89 8.52
CA THR A 2 -10.11 1.04 9.47
C THR A 2 -11.62 1.32 9.50
N ALA A 3 -12.03 2.57 9.69
CA ALA A 3 -13.45 2.95 9.71
C ALA A 3 -14.20 2.71 8.37
N LEU A 4 -13.46 2.70 7.25
CA LEU A 4 -14.03 2.49 5.92
C LEU A 4 -14.28 0.99 5.69
N THR A 5 -13.31 0.14 6.06
CA THR A 5 -13.36 -1.31 5.85
C THR A 5 -14.34 -2.03 6.76
N GLU A 6 -14.60 -1.52 7.97
CA GLU A 6 -15.57 -2.13 8.93
C GLU A 6 -17.01 -2.16 8.41
N ARG A 7 -17.34 -1.37 7.39
CA ARG A 7 -18.69 -1.25 6.82
C ARG A 7 -18.88 -2.06 5.54
N MET A 8 -17.86 -2.80 5.08
CA MET A 8 -17.87 -3.46 3.79
C MET A 8 -18.25 -4.93 3.91
N ASP A 9 -19.30 -5.33 3.22
CA ASP A 9 -19.63 -6.73 2.98
C ASP A 9 -19.04 -7.24 1.65
N ALA A 10 -19.17 -8.53 1.39
CA ALA A 10 -18.60 -9.15 0.19
C ALA A 10 -19.20 -8.59 -1.12
N GLU A 11 -20.44 -8.09 -1.11
CA GLU A 11 -21.06 -7.46 -2.28
C GLU A 11 -20.46 -6.09 -2.54
N THR A 12 -20.30 -5.30 -1.49
CA THR A 12 -19.61 -4.00 -1.52
C THR A 12 -18.20 -4.15 -2.04
N LEU A 13 -17.44 -5.13 -1.54
CA LEU A 13 -16.06 -5.39 -1.96
C LEU A 13 -15.94 -5.76 -3.45
N ARG A 14 -17.00 -6.30 -4.06
CA ARG A 14 -17.02 -6.62 -5.51
C ARG A 14 -17.41 -5.43 -6.40
N ARG A 15 -17.79 -4.28 -5.83
CA ARG A 15 -18.13 -3.10 -6.63
C ARG A 15 -16.95 -2.68 -7.51
N PRO A 16 -17.20 -2.32 -8.77
CA PRO A 16 -16.16 -1.87 -9.69
C PRO A 16 -15.57 -0.52 -9.25
N LEU A 17 -14.27 -0.36 -9.48
CA LEU A 17 -13.52 0.88 -9.42
C LEU A 17 -12.85 1.07 -10.79
N GLY A 18 -13.23 2.11 -11.53
CA GLY A 18 -12.75 2.29 -12.91
C GLY A 18 -13.04 1.09 -13.84
N GLU A 19 -12.26 0.95 -14.90
CA GLU A 19 -12.53 -0.05 -15.95
C GLU A 19 -12.10 -1.48 -15.58
N HIS A 20 -11.14 -1.66 -14.66
CA HIS A 20 -10.49 -2.95 -14.43
C HIS A 20 -10.32 -3.34 -12.96
N TRP A 21 -10.73 -2.49 -12.03
CA TRP A 21 -10.53 -2.73 -10.60
C TRP A 21 -11.86 -2.99 -9.88
N THR A 22 -11.76 -3.64 -8.72
CA THR A 22 -12.82 -3.70 -7.72
C THR A 22 -12.30 -3.11 -6.42
N ILE A 23 -13.19 -2.78 -5.49
CA ILE A 23 -12.80 -2.36 -4.13
C ILE A 23 -11.86 -3.41 -3.50
N ALA A 24 -12.20 -4.70 -3.64
CA ALA A 24 -11.37 -5.80 -3.19
C ALA A 24 -9.96 -5.79 -3.81
N ALA A 25 -9.86 -5.64 -5.13
CA ALA A 25 -8.57 -5.60 -5.81
C ALA A 25 -7.72 -4.41 -5.33
N SER A 26 -8.33 -3.24 -5.18
CA SER A 26 -7.65 -2.02 -4.68
C SER A 26 -7.12 -2.21 -3.25
N LEU A 27 -7.89 -2.86 -2.37
CA LEU A 27 -7.42 -3.20 -1.01
C LEU A 27 -6.19 -4.12 -1.05
N VAL A 28 -6.20 -5.18 -1.87
CA VAL A 28 -5.02 -6.08 -1.96
C VAL A 28 -3.83 -5.36 -2.61
N HIS A 29 -4.06 -4.48 -3.58
CA HIS A 29 -2.99 -3.65 -4.15
C HIS A 29 -2.34 -2.77 -3.09
N MET A 30 -3.12 -2.09 -2.27
CA MET A 30 -2.59 -1.34 -1.12
C MET A 30 -1.81 -2.25 -0.17
N SER A 31 -2.33 -3.45 0.12
CA SER A 31 -1.63 -4.43 0.97
C SER A 31 -0.25 -4.80 0.42
N TYR A 32 -0.15 -5.03 -0.88
CA TYR A 32 1.10 -5.35 -1.55
C TYR A 32 2.09 -4.19 -1.45
N TRP A 33 1.67 -2.97 -1.81
CA TRP A 33 2.58 -1.83 -1.84
C TRP A 33 3.08 -1.41 -0.45
N ASP A 34 2.23 -1.50 0.56
CA ASP A 34 2.65 -1.29 1.94
C ASP A 34 3.58 -2.40 2.44
N GLY A 35 3.27 -3.66 2.15
CA GLY A 35 4.15 -4.78 2.46
C GLY A 35 5.50 -4.68 1.74
N PHE A 36 5.52 -4.22 0.49
CA PHE A 36 6.73 -4.02 -0.29
C PHE A 36 7.61 -2.91 0.31
N VAL A 37 7.02 -1.78 0.72
CA VAL A 37 7.75 -0.72 1.43
C VAL A 37 8.25 -1.20 2.79
N ALA A 38 7.44 -1.93 3.55
CA ALA A 38 7.85 -2.54 4.82
C ALA A 38 9.08 -3.43 4.62
N GLN A 39 9.07 -4.31 3.61
CA GLN A 39 10.21 -5.19 3.34
C GLN A 39 11.46 -4.46 2.88
N ARG A 40 11.32 -3.36 2.12
CA ARG A 40 12.47 -2.51 1.77
C ARG A 40 13.08 -1.85 3.01
N TRP A 41 12.27 -1.43 3.98
CA TRP A 41 12.76 -0.91 5.26
C TRP A 41 13.39 -2.01 6.13
N THR A 42 12.77 -3.18 6.21
CA THR A 42 13.34 -4.35 6.90
C THR A 42 14.71 -4.70 6.35
N HIS A 43 14.85 -4.71 5.01
CA HIS A 43 16.14 -4.93 4.36
C HIS A 43 17.15 -3.83 4.70
N ALA A 44 16.75 -2.55 4.67
CA ALA A 44 17.62 -1.45 5.05
C ALA A 44 18.12 -1.57 6.49
N ASN A 45 17.23 -1.92 7.43
CA ASN A 45 17.56 -2.14 8.84
C ASN A 45 18.59 -3.26 9.00
N ALA A 46 18.36 -4.40 8.35
CA ALA A 46 19.24 -5.56 8.43
C ALA A 46 20.66 -5.30 7.89
N ASN A 47 20.80 -4.32 6.99
CA ASN A 47 22.08 -3.98 6.33
C ASN A 47 22.67 -2.65 6.78
N GLY A 48 22.12 -2.02 7.83
CA GLY A 48 22.61 -0.73 8.34
C GLY A 48 22.47 0.43 7.35
N LEU A 49 21.52 0.34 6.41
CA LEU A 49 21.25 1.40 5.43
C LEU A 49 20.35 2.48 6.03
N HIS A 50 20.72 3.75 5.83
CA HIS A 50 19.91 4.87 6.27
C HIS A 50 18.55 4.93 5.56
N THR A 51 18.51 4.55 4.28
CA THR A 51 17.32 4.63 3.43
C THR A 51 17.07 3.31 2.69
N PRO A 52 15.80 2.97 2.38
CA PRO A 52 15.48 1.77 1.60
C PRO A 52 16.02 1.90 0.17
N ALA A 53 16.40 0.77 -0.43
CA ALA A 53 16.85 0.69 -1.83
C ALA A 53 15.84 1.38 -2.75
N SER A 54 16.30 2.20 -3.70
CA SER A 54 15.44 2.87 -4.68
C SER A 54 14.68 1.86 -5.55
N PHE A 55 13.52 2.29 -6.05
CA PHE A 55 12.68 1.50 -6.94
C PHE A 55 12.22 2.43 -8.06
N GLU A 56 12.49 2.04 -9.31
CA GLU A 56 12.28 2.88 -10.48
C GLU A 56 10.84 2.79 -10.98
N SER A 57 10.29 3.88 -11.53
CA SER A 57 8.90 3.94 -11.98
C SER A 57 8.57 2.89 -13.04
N LEU A 58 9.49 2.61 -13.97
CA LEU A 58 9.31 1.54 -14.95
C LEU A 58 9.10 0.18 -14.28
N LEU A 59 9.80 -0.09 -13.18
CA LEU A 59 9.61 -1.34 -12.43
C LEU A 59 8.28 -1.34 -11.67
N GLU A 60 7.77 -0.18 -11.23
CA GLU A 60 6.42 -0.06 -10.66
C GLU A 60 5.35 -0.45 -11.66
N ASP A 61 5.44 0.05 -12.90
CA ASP A 61 4.50 -0.28 -13.98
C ASP A 61 4.54 -1.78 -14.30
N LEU A 62 5.73 -2.36 -14.46
CA LEU A 62 5.89 -3.80 -14.73
C LEU A 62 5.36 -4.67 -13.58
N VAL A 63 5.56 -4.24 -12.33
CA VAL A 63 4.96 -4.93 -11.17
C VAL A 63 3.44 -4.81 -11.21
N ASN A 64 2.88 -3.63 -11.48
CA ASN A 64 1.43 -3.44 -11.55
C ASN A 64 0.80 -4.29 -12.65
N ASP A 65 1.36 -4.29 -13.86
CA ASP A 65 0.88 -5.08 -15.00
C ASP A 65 0.86 -6.58 -14.71
N THR A 66 1.87 -7.07 -13.99
CA THR A 66 1.98 -8.49 -13.63
C THR A 66 1.14 -8.86 -12.41
N LEU A 67 0.97 -7.94 -11.46
CA LEU A 67 0.28 -8.19 -10.21
C LEU A 67 -1.24 -8.07 -10.37
N THR A 68 -1.74 -7.09 -11.12
CA THR A 68 -3.18 -6.83 -11.32
C THR A 68 -4.03 -8.09 -11.63
N PRO A 69 -3.68 -8.95 -12.60
CA PRO A 69 -4.46 -10.14 -12.89
C PRO A 69 -4.48 -11.16 -11.73
N LEU A 70 -3.48 -11.14 -10.85
CA LEU A 70 -3.44 -11.98 -9.65
C LEU A 70 -4.33 -11.40 -8.55
N LEU A 71 -4.30 -10.08 -8.34
CA LEU A 71 -5.11 -9.40 -7.32
C LEU A 71 -6.61 -9.60 -7.56
N LEU A 72 -7.04 -9.56 -8.82
CA LEU A 72 -8.43 -9.79 -9.21
C LEU A 72 -8.96 -11.20 -8.88
N ARG A 73 -8.07 -12.15 -8.55
CA ARG A 73 -8.45 -13.53 -8.19
C ARG A 73 -8.58 -13.74 -6.68
N VAL A 74 -8.17 -12.78 -5.85
CA VAL A 74 -8.28 -12.90 -4.40
C VAL A 74 -9.75 -12.83 -4.00
N PRO A 75 -10.25 -13.76 -3.17
CA PRO A 75 -11.63 -13.72 -2.70
C PRO A 75 -11.91 -12.39 -1.99
N ALA A 76 -12.99 -11.70 -2.38
CA ALA A 76 -13.29 -10.35 -1.90
C ALA A 76 -13.27 -10.23 -0.37
N GLY A 77 -13.87 -11.18 0.34
CA GLY A 77 -13.93 -11.22 1.81
C GLY A 77 -12.58 -11.43 2.51
N GLU A 78 -11.53 -11.79 1.77
CA GLU A 78 -10.18 -12.03 2.31
C GLU A 78 -9.24 -10.83 2.09
N THR A 79 -9.73 -9.73 1.52
CA THR A 79 -8.89 -8.59 1.10
C THR A 79 -8.65 -7.53 2.18
N ILE A 80 -9.57 -7.40 3.14
CA ILE A 80 -9.52 -6.35 4.18
C ILE A 80 -8.37 -6.59 5.16
N ALA A 81 -8.26 -7.81 5.70
CA ALA A 81 -7.29 -8.11 6.75
C ALA A 81 -5.83 -7.89 6.27
N PRO A 82 -5.40 -8.41 5.09
CA PRO A 82 -4.06 -8.15 4.57
C PRO A 82 -3.77 -6.66 4.37
N ALA A 83 -4.76 -5.88 3.89
CA ALA A 83 -4.60 -4.44 3.71
C ALA A 83 -4.32 -3.73 5.04
N LEU A 84 -5.12 -4.02 6.07
CA LEU A 84 -4.94 -3.44 7.41
C LEU A 84 -3.62 -3.88 8.04
N GLU A 85 -3.30 -5.17 7.99
CA GLU A 85 -2.07 -5.72 8.55
C GLU A 85 -0.83 -5.08 7.92
N ALA A 86 -0.76 -5.03 6.59
CA ALA A 86 0.36 -4.42 5.88
C ALA A 86 0.50 -2.93 6.22
N ALA A 87 -0.63 -2.22 6.28
CA ALA A 87 -0.62 -0.79 6.59
C ALA A 87 -0.14 -0.49 8.02
N LEU A 88 -0.59 -1.29 8.99
CA LEU A 88 -0.14 -1.17 10.38
C LEU A 88 1.35 -1.50 10.50
N ALA A 89 1.79 -2.60 9.89
CA ALA A 89 3.18 -3.04 9.93
C ALA A 89 4.14 -1.99 9.36
N VAL A 90 3.83 -1.41 8.19
CA VAL A 90 4.69 -0.38 7.59
C VAL A 90 4.67 0.91 8.41
N ASN A 91 3.52 1.29 9.00
CA ASN A 91 3.43 2.46 9.86
C ASN A 91 4.29 2.31 11.12
N GLU A 92 4.29 1.13 11.75
CA GLU A 92 5.12 0.85 12.93
C GLU A 92 6.61 0.96 12.61
N ILE A 93 7.04 0.38 11.47
CA ILE A 93 8.43 0.49 11.00
C ILE A 93 8.82 1.95 10.79
N ILE A 94 7.96 2.74 10.13
CA ILE A 94 8.23 4.15 9.83
C ILE A 94 8.25 4.99 11.12
N ALA A 95 7.32 4.75 12.05
CA ALA A 95 7.26 5.46 13.33
C ALA A 95 8.49 5.20 14.21
N ALA A 96 9.18 4.08 14.02
CA ALA A 96 10.40 3.73 14.73
C ALA A 96 11.69 4.29 14.08
N LEU A 97 11.60 5.00 12.96
CA LEU A 97 12.77 5.60 12.31
C LEU A 97 13.34 6.75 13.15
N SER A 98 14.66 6.91 13.14
CA SER A 98 15.31 8.08 13.72
C SER A 98 15.14 9.30 12.81
N ASP A 99 15.19 10.50 13.40
CA ASP A 99 15.15 11.78 12.68
C ASP A 99 16.21 11.86 11.57
N GLU A 100 17.39 11.27 11.81
CA GLU A 100 18.47 11.21 10.81
C GLU A 100 18.05 10.42 9.55
N ARG A 101 17.37 9.28 9.73
CA ARG A 101 16.89 8.45 8.62
C ARG A 101 15.73 9.11 7.89
N VAL A 102 14.82 9.75 8.62
CA VAL A 102 13.75 10.56 8.05
C VAL A 102 14.34 11.68 7.18
N ALA A 103 15.31 12.44 7.71
CA ALA A 103 15.98 13.51 6.99
C ALA A 103 16.75 12.98 5.76
N ALA A 104 17.34 11.79 5.83
CA ALA A 104 18.01 11.17 4.70
C ALA A 104 17.05 10.90 3.53
N VAL A 105 15.89 10.29 3.81
CA VAL A 105 14.87 10.06 2.78
C VAL A 105 14.30 11.36 2.22
N GLN A 106 14.07 12.37 3.07
CA GLN A 106 13.60 13.68 2.63
C GLN A 106 14.57 14.37 1.67
N ARG A 107 15.89 14.31 1.94
CA ARG A 107 16.93 14.85 1.05
C ARG A 107 16.94 14.17 -0.33
N GLU A 108 16.55 12.90 -0.38
CA GLU A 108 16.43 12.15 -1.63
C GLU A 108 15.09 12.39 -2.36
N GLY A 109 14.16 13.16 -1.76
CA GLY A 109 12.85 13.45 -2.35
C GLY A 109 11.88 12.27 -2.36
N ARG A 110 12.17 11.17 -1.65
CA ARG A 110 11.39 9.93 -1.71
C ARG A 110 10.29 9.84 -0.65
N VAL A 111 9.53 10.93 -0.46
CA VAL A 111 8.58 11.05 0.67
C VAL A 111 7.55 9.92 0.75
N ARG A 112 7.15 9.30 -0.36
CA ARG A 112 6.16 8.18 -0.39
C ARG A 112 6.61 6.92 0.36
N VAL A 113 7.91 6.76 0.68
CA VAL A 113 8.39 5.64 1.52
C VAL A 113 8.34 5.95 3.03
N LEU A 114 8.06 7.20 3.39
CA LEU A 114 7.80 7.66 4.77
C LEU A 114 6.30 7.94 4.98
N ASP A 115 5.68 8.67 4.06
CA ASP A 115 4.27 8.99 4.13
C ASP A 115 3.47 8.07 3.21
N ARG A 116 2.97 6.99 3.81
CA ARG A 116 2.14 6.01 3.13
C ARG A 116 0.72 6.51 2.87
N SER A 117 0.28 7.58 3.53
CA SER A 117 -1.05 8.14 3.30
C SER A 117 -1.20 8.68 1.87
N ILE A 118 -0.11 9.19 1.28
CA ILE A 118 -0.10 9.71 -0.09
C ILE A 118 -0.58 8.65 -1.08
N HIS A 119 -0.05 7.43 -0.99
CA HIS A 119 -0.48 6.33 -1.87
C HIS A 119 -1.84 5.79 -1.48
N ARG A 120 -2.12 5.59 -0.19
CA ARG A 120 -3.41 5.03 0.24
C ARG A 120 -4.58 5.92 -0.13
N ASN A 121 -4.46 7.24 0.03
CA ASN A 121 -5.55 8.17 -0.23
C ASN A 121 -5.94 8.19 -1.71
N GLU A 122 -5.00 7.99 -2.64
CA GLU A 122 -5.31 7.81 -4.07
C GLU A 122 -6.37 6.70 -4.29
N HIS A 123 -6.29 5.61 -3.52
CA HIS A 123 -7.23 4.48 -3.60
C HIS A 123 -8.45 4.65 -2.70
N LEU A 124 -8.26 5.18 -1.49
CA LEU A 124 -9.35 5.36 -0.53
C LEU A 124 -10.37 6.38 -1.05
N ASP A 125 -9.93 7.45 -1.71
CA ASP A 125 -10.81 8.46 -2.30
C ASP A 125 -11.69 7.83 -3.42
N GLU A 126 -11.12 6.95 -4.24
CA GLU A 126 -11.87 6.20 -5.28
C GLU A 126 -12.89 5.24 -4.66
N ILE A 127 -12.49 4.54 -3.58
CA ILE A 127 -13.38 3.65 -2.83
C ILE A 127 -14.53 4.45 -2.22
N GLU A 128 -14.25 5.57 -1.56
CA GLU A 128 -15.28 6.42 -0.94
C GLU A 128 -16.27 6.93 -1.99
N ALA A 129 -15.78 7.39 -3.14
CA ALA A 129 -16.62 7.83 -4.26
C ALA A 129 -17.54 6.70 -4.78
N ALA A 130 -17.07 5.45 -4.82
CA ALA A 130 -17.87 4.30 -5.25
C ALA A 130 -18.89 3.81 -4.20
N LEU A 131 -18.75 4.23 -2.95
CA LEU A 131 -19.68 3.89 -1.87
C LEU A 131 -20.87 4.86 -1.78
N GLY A 132 -20.67 6.12 -2.17
CA GLY A 132 -21.68 7.19 -2.10
C GLY A 132 -21.63 7.97 -0.80
#